data_AF-A0A612C819-F1
#
_entry.id   AF-A0A612C819-F1
#
_cell.length_a   1.000
_cell.length_b   1.000
_cell.length_c   1.000
_cell.angle_alpha   90.00
_cell.angle_beta   90.00
_cell.angle_gamma   90.00
#
_symmetry.space_group_name_H-M   'P 1'
#
loop_
_entity.id
_entity.type
_entity.pdbx_description
1 polymer ?
#
loop_
_entity_poly.entity_id
_entity_poly.type
_entity_poly.pdbx_seq_one_letter_code
_entity_poly.pdbx_strand_id
1 'polypeptide(L)'
;MSKITNPVVLIYKRENSDSYAVAITSGSHDYHDAILMAIMEPDMTGDVVDTWSKTGYYMAAEIEHLREKMKMAEEKHLHFLGVVDDYDWQRQRLHAAAEKVIKWCRQEAEHRTGDPDNAENYACVKELRDALTFCENSGVIERKRLTIIMPDISSKAFWSGTGKNEVFHPETYKRQVKEAIERSCVIAGIGVEVK
;
A
#
# COMPACT_ATOMS: atom_id res chain seq x y z
N MET A 1 -36.40 -17.79 -5.97
CA MET A 1 -35.32 -16.81 -6.22
C MET A 1 -34.21 -17.50 -6.98
N SER A 2 -33.77 -16.91 -8.09
CA SER A 2 -32.51 -17.30 -8.74
C SER A 2 -31.37 -17.14 -7.75
N LYS A 3 -30.48 -18.13 -7.64
CA LYS A 3 -29.29 -18.01 -6.79
C LYS A 3 -28.37 -16.94 -7.39
N ILE A 4 -27.88 -16.02 -6.56
CA ILE A 4 -26.83 -15.08 -6.95
C ILE A 4 -25.52 -15.88 -6.97
N THR A 5 -24.95 -16.09 -8.16
CA THR A 5 -23.75 -16.92 -8.34
C THR A 5 -22.46 -16.10 -8.32
N ASN A 6 -22.55 -14.81 -8.66
CA ASN A 6 -21.41 -13.88 -8.63
C ASN A 6 -21.86 -12.53 -8.05
N PRO A 7 -21.99 -12.38 -6.72
CA PRO A 7 -22.56 -11.17 -6.13
C PRO A 7 -21.70 -9.93 -6.41
N VAL A 8 -22.30 -8.91 -7.03
CA VAL A 8 -21.70 -7.57 -7.15
C VAL A 8 -22.57 -6.59 -6.37
N VAL A 9 -21.97 -5.86 -5.44
CA VAL A 9 -22.67 -4.90 -4.56
C VAL A 9 -22.41 -3.48 -5.05
N LEU A 10 -23.47 -2.81 -5.47
CA LEU A 10 -23.47 -1.44 -5.93
C LEU A 10 -24.13 -0.57 -4.85
N ILE A 11 -23.44 0.51 -4.48
CA ILE A 11 -23.92 1.49 -3.49
C ILE A 11 -24.04 2.81 -4.24
N TYR A 12 -25.20 3.44 -4.14
CA TYR A 12 -25.50 4.70 -4.80
C TYR A 12 -26.15 5.67 -3.83
N LYS A 13 -25.54 6.85 -3.66
CA LYS A 13 -26.18 8.00 -3.02
C LYS A 13 -27.13 8.68 -3.99
N ARG A 14 -28.39 8.85 -3.59
CA ARG A 14 -29.37 9.56 -4.41
C ARG A 14 -29.09 11.07 -4.42
N GLU A 15 -29.16 11.70 -5.58
CA GLU A 15 -28.81 13.12 -5.75
C GLU A 15 -29.73 14.07 -4.96
N ASN A 16 -31.01 13.72 -4.81
CA ASN A 16 -32.04 14.60 -4.24
C ASN A 16 -32.53 14.15 -2.85
N SER A 17 -31.88 13.15 -2.23
CA SER A 17 -32.27 12.66 -0.91
C SER A 17 -31.06 12.15 -0.13
N ASP A 18 -31.10 12.31 1.20
CA ASP A 18 -30.07 11.77 2.09
C ASP A 18 -30.30 10.28 2.35
N SER A 19 -30.30 9.50 1.28
CA SER A 19 -30.62 8.07 1.31
C SER A 19 -29.68 7.30 0.38
N TYR A 20 -29.30 6.10 0.79
CA TYR A 20 -28.53 5.19 -0.05
C TYR A 20 -29.41 4.10 -0.63
N ALA A 21 -29.14 3.74 -1.89
CA ALA A 21 -29.64 2.52 -2.50
C ALA A 21 -28.49 1.53 -2.60
N VAL A 22 -28.72 0.30 -2.13
CA VAL A 22 -27.80 -0.81 -2.29
C VAL A 22 -28.44 -1.84 -3.21
N ALA A 23 -27.78 -2.10 -4.33
CA ALA A 23 -28.18 -3.09 -5.32
C ALA A 23 -27.18 -4.26 -5.31
N ILE A 24 -27.69 -5.48 -5.34
CA ILE A 24 -26.90 -6.70 -5.50
C ILE A 24 -27.28 -7.33 -6.82
N THR A 25 -26.32 -7.41 -7.74
CA THR A 25 -26.47 -8.09 -9.03
C THR A 25 -25.75 -9.44 -9.00
N SER A 26 -25.89 -10.24 -10.05
CA SER A 26 -25.06 -11.43 -10.27
C SER A 26 -24.07 -11.21 -11.44
N GLY A 27 -23.01 -10.44 -11.17
CA GLY A 27 -21.90 -10.22 -12.11
C GLY A 27 -22.00 -8.96 -12.96
N SER A 28 -23.06 -8.16 -12.79
CA SER A 28 -23.26 -6.89 -13.50
C SER A 28 -22.82 -5.69 -12.66
N HIS A 29 -22.28 -4.68 -13.33
CA HIS A 29 -21.98 -3.38 -12.71
C HIS A 29 -23.08 -2.34 -12.99
N ASP A 30 -24.14 -2.74 -13.68
CA ASP A 30 -25.34 -1.92 -13.87
C ASP A 30 -26.32 -2.17 -12.73
N TYR A 31 -26.74 -1.11 -12.03
CA TYR A 31 -27.69 -1.22 -10.94
C TYR A 31 -29.10 -1.61 -11.41
N HIS A 32 -29.42 -1.41 -12.69
CA HIS A 32 -30.67 -1.87 -13.28
C HIS A 32 -30.78 -3.41 -13.34
N ASP A 33 -29.65 -4.12 -13.27
CA ASP A 33 -29.59 -5.60 -13.23
C ASP A 33 -29.67 -6.16 -11.80
N ALA A 34 -30.14 -5.37 -10.83
CA ALA A 34 -30.24 -5.78 -9.44
C ALA A 34 -31.20 -6.95 -9.24
N ILE A 35 -30.70 -8.02 -8.62
CA ILE A 35 -31.49 -9.17 -8.16
C ILE A 35 -32.06 -8.89 -6.77
N LEU A 36 -31.33 -8.12 -5.95
CA LEU A 36 -31.79 -7.62 -4.66
C LEU A 36 -31.51 -6.12 -4.58
N MET A 37 -32.46 -5.34 -4.09
CA MET A 37 -32.27 -3.91 -3.84
C MET A 37 -32.85 -3.54 -2.48
N ALA A 38 -32.09 -2.77 -1.71
CA ALA A 38 -32.50 -2.20 -0.44
C ALA A 38 -32.30 -0.69 -0.47
N ILE A 39 -33.27 0.04 0.09
CA ILE A 39 -33.18 1.48 0.29
C ILE A 39 -32.93 1.71 1.78
N MET A 40 -31.94 2.54 2.09
CA MET A 40 -31.48 2.83 3.43
C MET A 40 -31.65 4.31 3.68
N GLU A 41 -32.51 4.65 4.64
CA GLU A 41 -32.85 6.02 5.00
C GLU A 41 -32.57 6.24 6.50
N PRO A 42 -32.03 7.41 6.88
CA PRO A 42 -31.66 7.70 8.26
C PRO A 42 -32.87 7.99 9.16
N ASP A 43 -34.02 8.38 8.59
CA ASP A 43 -35.21 8.91 9.27
C ASP A 43 -36.41 7.94 9.32
N MET A 44 -36.24 6.67 8.92
CA MET A 44 -37.30 5.67 9.08
C MET A 44 -37.72 5.51 10.56
N THR A 45 -39.03 5.34 10.80
CA THR A 45 -39.61 5.07 12.13
C THR A 45 -40.67 3.97 12.03
N GLY A 46 -40.64 2.96 12.93
CA GLY A 46 -41.62 1.86 12.98
C GLY A 46 -41.06 0.49 13.42
N ASP A 47 -41.93 -0.41 13.88
CA ASP A 47 -41.61 -1.60 14.71
C ASP A 47 -40.94 -2.81 14.00
N VAL A 48 -40.60 -2.75 12.70
CA VAL A 48 -40.05 -3.94 11.99
C VAL A 48 -38.79 -3.68 11.14
N VAL A 49 -38.36 -2.44 10.93
CA VAL A 49 -37.16 -2.18 10.08
C VAL A 49 -36.34 -0.97 10.51
N ASP A 50 -36.17 -0.74 11.83
CA ASP A 50 -35.55 0.50 12.31
C ASP A 50 -34.03 0.40 12.60
N THR A 51 -33.49 -0.79 12.92
CA THR A 51 -32.05 -0.92 13.20
C THR A 51 -31.23 -1.27 11.95
N TRP A 52 -31.67 -2.24 11.15
CA TRP A 52 -30.92 -2.73 9.99
C TRP A 52 -30.82 -1.69 8.86
N SER A 53 -31.86 -0.88 8.64
CA SER A 53 -31.82 0.22 7.65
C SER A 53 -30.81 1.31 8.05
N LYS A 54 -30.80 1.69 9.34
CA LYS A 54 -29.84 2.67 9.87
C LYS A 54 -28.40 2.15 9.85
N THR A 55 -28.19 0.90 10.28
CA THR A 55 -26.87 0.24 10.18
C THR A 55 -26.41 0.17 8.72
N GLY A 56 -27.29 -0.22 7.80
CA GLY A 56 -27.01 -0.23 6.38
C GLY A 56 -26.63 1.15 5.84
N TYR A 57 -27.37 2.20 6.23
CA TYR A 57 -27.09 3.59 5.85
C TYR A 57 -25.67 4.00 6.25
N TYR A 58 -25.31 3.80 7.52
CA TYR A 58 -23.98 4.19 8.01
C TYR A 58 -22.85 3.36 7.40
N MET A 59 -23.08 2.06 7.17
CA MET A 59 -22.12 1.21 6.45
C MET A 59 -21.93 1.68 5.00
N ALA A 60 -23.01 2.04 4.31
CA ALA A 60 -22.95 2.54 2.94
C ALA A 60 -22.18 3.87 2.87
N ALA A 61 -22.49 4.80 3.77
CA ALA A 61 -21.79 6.07 3.88
C ALA A 61 -20.29 5.91 4.20
N GLU A 62 -19.94 5.00 5.11
CA GLU A 62 -18.55 4.71 5.44
C GLU A 62 -17.80 4.11 4.25
N ILE A 63 -18.41 3.18 3.51
CA ILE A 63 -17.80 2.58 2.31
C ILE A 63 -17.55 3.64 1.22
N GLU A 64 -18.49 4.56 0.98
CA GLU A 64 -18.26 5.65 0.02
C GLU A 64 -17.12 6.57 0.47
N HIS A 65 -17.08 6.96 1.74
CA HIS A 65 -15.97 7.75 2.30
C HIS A 65 -14.62 7.05 2.17
N LEU A 66 -14.58 5.74 2.41
CA LEU A 66 -13.38 4.93 2.25
C LEU A 66 -12.95 4.83 0.77
N ARG A 67 -13.89 4.70 -0.16
CA ARG A 67 -13.61 4.72 -1.61
C ARG A 67 -13.01 6.05 -2.05
N GLU A 68 -13.53 7.16 -1.56
CA GLU A 68 -12.99 8.49 -1.88
C GLU A 68 -11.58 8.69 -1.30
N LYS A 69 -11.37 8.28 -0.04
CA LYS A 69 -10.03 8.28 0.57
C LYS A 69 -9.05 7.40 -0.18
N MET A 70 -9.48 6.22 -0.64
CA MET A 70 -8.67 5.30 -1.43
C MET A 70 -8.27 5.96 -2.75
N LYS A 71 -9.21 6.58 -3.46
CA LYS A 71 -8.92 7.33 -4.70
C LYS A 71 -7.90 8.45 -4.45
N MET A 72 -8.09 9.27 -3.41
CA MET A 72 -7.11 10.31 -3.06
C MET A 72 -5.74 9.72 -2.69
N ALA A 73 -5.71 8.57 -2.02
CA ALA A 73 -4.46 7.90 -1.66
C ALA A 73 -3.74 7.35 -2.89
N GLU A 74 -4.47 6.78 -3.85
CA GLU A 74 -3.95 6.33 -5.15
C GLU A 74 -3.38 7.50 -5.95
N GLU A 75 -4.09 8.62 -6.03
CA GLU A 75 -3.63 9.85 -6.70
C GLU A 75 -2.34 10.39 -6.05
N LYS A 76 -2.28 10.45 -4.71
CA LYS A 76 -1.08 10.84 -3.97
C LYS A 76 0.08 9.88 -4.18
N HIS A 77 -0.20 8.58 -4.24
CA HIS A 77 0.81 7.56 -4.51
C HIS A 77 1.39 7.73 -5.91
N LEU A 78 0.54 7.94 -6.92
CA LEU A 78 0.97 8.18 -8.29
C LEU A 78 1.83 9.46 -8.40
N HIS A 79 1.42 10.54 -7.73
CA HIS A 79 2.23 11.76 -7.64
C HIS A 79 3.59 11.49 -6.98
N PHE A 80 3.62 10.71 -5.88
CA PHE A 80 4.86 10.39 -5.18
C PHE A 80 5.81 9.56 -6.06
N LEU A 81 5.29 8.62 -6.85
CA LEU A 81 6.08 7.87 -7.83
C LEU A 81 6.77 8.81 -8.84
N GLY A 82 6.04 9.79 -9.37
CA GLY A 82 6.63 10.79 -10.27
C GLY A 82 7.75 11.61 -9.63
N VAL A 83 7.60 12.00 -8.36
CA VAL A 83 8.66 12.72 -7.62
C VAL A 83 9.90 11.85 -7.40
N VAL A 84 9.71 10.56 -7.12
CA VAL A 84 10.82 9.61 -6.96
C VAL A 84 11.58 9.42 -8.28
N ASP A 85 10.86 9.27 -9.39
CA ASP A 85 11.46 9.14 -10.73
C ASP A 85 12.27 10.40 -11.10
N ASP A 86 11.72 11.59 -10.86
CA ASP A 86 12.41 12.87 -11.08
C ASP A 86 13.68 12.99 -10.22
N TYR A 87 13.59 12.59 -8.95
CA TYR A 87 14.72 12.60 -8.04
C TYR A 87 15.82 11.63 -8.49
N ASP A 88 15.46 10.41 -8.88
CA ASP A 88 16.39 9.41 -9.38
C ASP A 88 17.07 9.88 -10.68
N TRP A 89 16.33 10.51 -11.59
CA TRP A 89 16.89 11.13 -12.79
C TRP A 89 17.92 12.23 -12.46
N GLN A 90 17.57 13.14 -11.54
CA GLN A 90 18.48 14.20 -11.11
C GLN A 90 19.74 13.64 -10.46
N ARG A 91 19.60 12.62 -9.61
CA ARG A 91 20.70 11.91 -8.98
C ARG A 91 21.63 11.25 -10.01
N GLN A 92 21.07 10.52 -10.99
CA GLN A 92 21.86 9.89 -12.05
C GLN A 92 22.62 10.92 -12.89
N ARG A 93 21.98 12.05 -13.21
CA ARG A 93 22.63 13.13 -13.96
C ARG A 93 23.79 13.75 -13.18
N LEU A 94 23.63 13.98 -11.87
CA LEU A 94 24.69 14.51 -11.02
C LEU A 94 25.84 13.51 -10.89
N HIS A 95 25.54 12.22 -10.73
CA HIS A 95 26.53 11.15 -10.70
C HIS A 95 27.38 11.13 -11.97
N ALA A 96 26.74 11.15 -13.14
CA ALA A 96 27.43 11.18 -14.42
C ALA A 96 28.26 12.46 -14.63
N ALA A 97 27.82 13.60 -14.09
CA ALA A 97 28.58 14.84 -14.14
C ALA A 97 29.83 14.78 -13.25
N ALA A 98 29.70 14.24 -12.03
CA ALA A 98 30.81 14.05 -11.10
C ALA A 98 31.88 13.12 -11.69
N GLU A 99 31.48 11.99 -12.27
CA GLU A 99 32.42 11.07 -12.95
C GLU A 99 33.17 11.73 -14.11
N LYS A 100 32.49 12.56 -14.90
CA LYS A 100 33.13 13.32 -15.98
C LYS A 100 34.17 14.29 -15.44
N VAL A 101 33.87 15.01 -14.37
CA VAL A 101 34.84 15.94 -13.74
C VAL A 101 36.05 15.19 -13.20
N ILE A 102 35.85 14.07 -12.51
CA ILE A 102 36.96 13.21 -12.03
C ILE A 102 37.82 12.74 -13.21
N LYS A 103 37.20 12.32 -14.32
CA LYS A 103 37.91 11.91 -15.53
C LYS A 103 38.76 13.06 -16.11
N TRP A 104 38.20 14.27 -16.21
CA TRP A 104 38.96 15.43 -16.69
C TRP A 104 40.13 15.79 -15.76
N CYS A 105 39.94 15.71 -14.44
CA CYS A 105 41.02 15.92 -13.48
C CYS A 105 42.15 14.90 -13.64
N ARG A 106 41.83 13.63 -13.89
CA ARG A 106 42.82 12.57 -14.18
C ARG A 106 43.61 12.84 -15.47
N GLN A 107 42.94 13.27 -16.53
CA GLN A 107 43.59 13.65 -17.79
C GLN A 107 44.54 14.85 -17.60
N GLU A 108 44.11 15.86 -16.83
CA GLU A 108 44.96 17.02 -16.52
C GLU A 108 46.18 16.62 -15.68
N ALA A 109 46.02 15.72 -14.70
CA ALA A 109 47.13 15.19 -13.91
C ALA A 109 48.12 14.40 -14.77
N GLU A 110 47.63 13.55 -15.67
CA GLU A 110 48.47 12.83 -16.64
C GLU A 110 49.28 13.80 -17.50
N HIS A 111 48.66 14.86 -18.01
CA HIS A 111 49.35 15.88 -18.82
C HIS A 111 50.42 16.65 -18.03
N ARG A 112 50.20 16.92 -16.74
CA ARG A 112 51.11 17.71 -15.91
C ARG A 112 52.24 16.90 -15.29
N THR A 113 51.92 15.71 -14.79
CA THR A 113 52.84 14.90 -13.97
C THR A 113 53.17 13.54 -14.59
N GLY A 114 52.55 13.17 -15.72
CA GLY A 114 52.72 11.86 -16.34
C GLY A 114 52.02 10.73 -15.60
N ASP A 115 51.28 11.05 -14.53
CA ASP A 115 50.59 10.11 -13.66
C ASP A 115 49.15 10.61 -13.40
N PRO A 116 48.12 9.91 -13.92
CA PRO A 116 46.72 10.29 -13.72
C PRO A 116 46.25 10.13 -12.28
N ASP A 117 46.87 9.25 -11.48
CA ASP A 117 46.43 8.98 -10.10
C ASP A 117 46.75 10.14 -9.15
N ASN A 118 47.67 11.02 -9.57
CA ASN A 118 47.94 12.25 -8.85
C ASN A 118 46.69 13.17 -8.73
N ALA A 119 45.67 12.99 -9.59
CA ALA A 119 44.39 13.68 -9.48
C ALA A 119 43.61 13.30 -8.21
N GLU A 120 43.80 12.11 -7.63
CA GLU A 120 43.12 11.69 -6.39
C GLU A 120 43.58 12.53 -5.18
N ASN A 121 44.70 13.25 -5.30
CA ASN A 121 45.14 14.21 -4.29
C ASN A 121 44.39 15.55 -4.36
N TYR A 122 43.68 15.83 -5.45
CA TYR A 122 42.95 17.08 -5.61
C TYR A 122 41.74 17.11 -4.67
N ALA A 123 41.58 18.22 -3.94
CA ALA A 123 40.48 18.37 -2.99
C ALA A 123 39.11 18.17 -3.66
N CYS A 124 38.93 18.68 -4.89
CA CYS A 124 37.70 18.50 -5.65
C CYS A 124 37.41 17.03 -6.01
N VAL A 125 38.44 16.22 -6.30
CA VAL A 125 38.26 14.80 -6.62
C VAL A 125 37.87 14.03 -5.36
N LYS A 126 38.49 14.32 -4.21
CA LYS A 126 38.11 13.71 -2.93
C LYS A 126 36.66 14.01 -2.55
N GLU A 127 36.25 15.28 -2.59
CA GLU A 127 34.86 15.67 -2.29
C GLU A 127 33.86 14.99 -3.23
N LEU A 128 34.18 14.89 -4.54
CA LEU A 128 33.32 14.20 -5.50
C LEU A 128 33.26 12.68 -5.23
N ARG A 129 34.37 12.05 -4.84
CA ARG A 129 34.41 10.63 -4.45
C ARG A 129 33.58 10.36 -3.21
N ASP A 130 33.70 11.21 -2.20
CA ASP A 130 32.93 11.11 -0.96
C ASP A 130 31.44 11.29 -1.24
N ALA A 131 31.06 12.26 -2.10
CA ALA A 131 29.68 12.46 -2.53
C ALA A 131 29.12 11.25 -3.30
N LEU A 132 29.90 10.66 -4.22
CA LEU A 132 29.50 9.45 -4.96
C LEU A 132 29.30 8.26 -4.00
N THR A 133 30.23 8.07 -3.07
CA THR A 133 30.15 7.01 -2.04
C THR A 133 28.93 7.19 -1.15
N PHE A 134 28.61 8.44 -0.76
CA PHE A 134 27.39 8.76 -0.02
C PHE A 134 26.13 8.41 -0.83
N CYS A 135 26.11 8.72 -2.13
CA CYS A 135 24.99 8.37 -3.01
C CYS A 135 24.82 6.84 -3.17
N GLU A 136 25.90 6.07 -3.27
CA GLU A 136 25.83 4.60 -3.34
C GLU A 136 25.26 4.02 -2.05
N ASN A 137 25.73 4.49 -0.89
CA ASN A 137 25.27 4.02 0.41
C ASN A 137 23.81 4.41 0.72
N SER A 138 23.35 5.57 0.24
CA SER A 138 21.97 6.02 0.42
C SER A 138 20.96 5.35 -0.52
N GLY A 139 21.43 4.71 -1.61
CA GLY A 139 20.59 3.86 -2.47
C GLY A 139 20.24 2.50 -1.85
N VAL A 140 20.99 2.06 -0.84
CA VAL A 140 20.67 0.91 -0.02
C VAL A 140 19.85 1.40 1.17
N ILE A 141 18.64 1.88 0.91
CA ILE A 141 17.59 1.69 1.91
C ILE A 141 17.43 0.18 1.96
N GLU A 142 18.15 -0.49 2.89
CA GLU A 142 17.85 -1.87 3.25
C GLU A 142 16.34 -1.95 3.30
N ARG A 143 15.73 -2.76 2.41
CA ARG A 143 14.29 -3.01 2.43
C ARG A 143 13.99 -3.42 3.86
N LYS A 144 13.48 -2.46 4.66
CA LYS A 144 13.31 -2.64 6.10
C LYS A 144 12.42 -3.85 6.24
N ARG A 145 13.02 -4.97 6.63
CA ARG A 145 12.32 -6.24 6.72
C ARG A 145 11.30 -6.07 7.83
N LEU A 146 10.03 -6.00 7.46
CA LEU A 146 8.95 -5.88 8.43
C LEU A 146 8.93 -7.19 9.22
N THR A 147 9.14 -7.08 10.53
CA THR A 147 8.99 -8.22 11.44
C THR A 147 7.60 -8.17 12.02
N ILE A 148 6.79 -9.18 11.73
CA ILE A 148 5.44 -9.31 12.28
C ILE A 148 5.51 -10.36 13.39
N ILE A 149 5.11 -9.94 14.60
CA ILE A 149 5.00 -10.84 15.76
C ILE A 149 3.57 -11.38 15.77
N MET A 150 3.45 -12.70 15.75
CA MET A 150 2.14 -13.36 15.81
C MET A 150 1.39 -13.03 17.11
N PRO A 151 0.04 -12.95 17.08
CA PRO A 151 -0.76 -12.78 18.30
C PRO A 151 -0.48 -13.91 19.31
N ASP A 152 -0.36 -13.55 20.58
CA ASP A 152 -0.22 -14.54 21.65
C ASP A 152 -1.53 -15.31 21.82
N ILE A 153 -1.52 -16.56 21.35
CA ILE A 153 -2.65 -17.50 21.42
C ILE A 153 -3.04 -17.88 22.86
N SER A 154 -2.21 -17.56 23.86
CA SER A 154 -2.54 -17.74 25.29
C SER A 154 -3.27 -16.53 25.88
N SER A 155 -3.34 -15.41 25.15
CA SER A 155 -4.00 -14.18 25.60
C SER A 155 -5.51 -14.35 25.70
N LYS A 156 -6.11 -13.88 26.80
CA LYS A 156 -7.57 -13.84 26.97
C LYS A 156 -8.28 -13.01 25.89
N ALA A 157 -7.59 -12.06 25.27
CA ALA A 157 -8.13 -11.24 24.18
C ALA A 157 -8.30 -12.04 22.87
N PHE A 158 -7.45 -13.05 22.65
CA PHE A 158 -7.53 -13.94 21.48
C PHE A 158 -8.81 -14.78 21.49
N TRP A 159 -9.25 -15.18 22.68
CA TRP A 159 -10.42 -16.04 22.89
C TRP A 159 -11.72 -15.27 23.17
N SER A 160 -11.87 -14.03 22.70
CA SER A 160 -13.14 -13.31 22.90
C SER A 160 -14.26 -13.91 22.02
N GLY A 161 -15.48 -14.06 22.56
CA GLY A 161 -16.66 -14.56 21.82
C GLY A 161 -16.74 -16.09 21.63
N THR A 162 -17.19 -16.51 20.45
CA THR A 162 -17.53 -17.90 20.07
C THR A 162 -16.35 -18.86 20.05
N GLY A 163 -15.11 -18.37 19.93
CA GLY A 163 -13.91 -19.20 19.85
C GLY A 163 -13.53 -19.95 21.14
N LYS A 164 -14.11 -19.62 22.30
CA LYS A 164 -13.78 -20.28 23.60
C LYS A 164 -14.10 -21.78 23.64
N ASN A 165 -15.09 -22.22 22.87
CA ASN A 165 -15.60 -23.58 22.94
C ASN A 165 -15.20 -24.44 21.73
N GLU A 166 -14.41 -23.90 20.80
CA GLU A 166 -13.97 -24.61 19.60
C GLU A 166 -12.64 -25.33 19.82
N VAL A 167 -12.46 -26.46 19.12
CA VAL A 167 -11.17 -27.17 19.11
C VAL A 167 -10.20 -26.39 18.23
N PHE A 168 -9.29 -25.66 18.86
CA PHE A 168 -8.26 -24.90 18.18
C PHE A 168 -7.00 -25.73 17.95
N HIS A 169 -6.41 -25.57 16.77
CA HIS A 169 -5.18 -26.24 16.36
C HIS A 169 -4.05 -25.21 16.18
N PRO A 170 -3.22 -24.96 17.22
CA PRO A 170 -2.25 -23.87 17.24
C PRO A 170 -1.25 -23.88 16.08
N GLU A 171 -0.73 -25.07 15.75
CA GLU A 171 0.29 -25.24 14.71
C GLU A 171 -0.29 -24.99 13.31
N THR A 172 -1.53 -25.42 13.08
CA THR A 172 -2.23 -25.18 11.82
C THR A 172 -2.56 -23.69 11.64
N TYR A 173 -3.02 -23.04 12.71
CA TYR A 173 -3.28 -21.60 12.73
C TYR A 173 -2.01 -20.79 12.44
N LYS A 174 -0.91 -21.07 13.16
CA LYS A 174 0.38 -20.39 12.95
C LYS A 174 0.86 -20.54 11.51
N ARG A 175 0.79 -21.76 10.97
CA ARG A 175 1.22 -22.03 9.58
C ARG A 175 0.36 -21.27 8.57
N GLN A 176 -0.96 -21.35 8.67
CA GLN A 176 -1.86 -20.70 7.71
C GLN A 176 -1.75 -19.17 7.74
N VAL A 177 -1.69 -18.57 8.94
CA VAL A 177 -1.56 -17.12 9.07
C VAL A 177 -0.19 -16.64 8.58
N LYS A 178 0.88 -17.36 8.93
CA LYS A 178 2.22 -17.08 8.40
C LYS A 178 2.26 -17.12 6.87
N GLU A 179 1.77 -18.20 6.27
CA GLU A 179 1.72 -18.37 4.81
C GLU A 179 0.87 -17.29 4.14
N ALA A 180 -0.26 -16.89 4.73
CA ALA A 180 -1.13 -15.85 4.19
C ALA A 180 -0.47 -14.46 4.21
N ILE A 181 0.21 -14.13 5.31
CA ILE A 181 0.95 -12.87 5.46
C ILE A 181 2.12 -12.82 4.47
N GLU A 182 2.94 -13.88 4.43
CA GLU A 182 4.09 -13.96 3.54
C GLU A 182 3.65 -13.87 2.06
N ARG A 183 2.60 -14.59 1.65
CA ARG A 183 2.06 -14.50 0.28
C ARG A 183 1.57 -13.10 -0.06
N SER A 184 0.82 -12.46 0.83
CA SER A 184 0.28 -11.11 0.60
C SER A 184 1.39 -10.08 0.48
N CYS A 185 2.43 -10.18 1.33
CA CYS A 185 3.60 -9.31 1.28
C CYS A 185 4.45 -9.54 0.02
N VAL A 186 4.60 -10.78 -0.45
CA VAL A 186 5.27 -11.10 -1.73
C VAL A 186 4.56 -10.44 -2.90
N ILE A 187 3.22 -10.52 -2.96
CA ILE A 187 2.41 -9.84 -4.00
C ILE A 187 2.60 -8.32 -3.95
N ALA A 188 2.73 -7.76 -2.75
CA ALA A 188 2.97 -6.33 -2.54
C ALA A 188 4.44 -5.89 -2.73
N GLY A 189 5.37 -6.81 -3.04
CA GLY A 189 6.80 -6.50 -3.17
C GLY A 189 7.51 -6.17 -1.85
N ILE A 190 6.92 -6.52 -0.71
CA ILE A 190 7.41 -6.23 0.64
C ILE A 190 8.18 -7.46 1.17
N GLY A 191 9.44 -7.26 1.58
CA GLY A 191 10.19 -8.27 2.32
C GLY A 191 9.70 -8.35 3.78
N VAL A 192 9.10 -9.47 4.16
CA VAL A 192 8.56 -9.69 5.52
C VAL A 192 9.14 -10.95 6.14
N GLU A 193 9.28 -10.96 7.47
CA GLU A 193 9.61 -12.15 8.26
C GLU A 193 8.60 -12.28 9.41
N VAL A 194 7.84 -13.37 9.41
CA VAL A 194 6.84 -13.64 10.45
C VAL A 194 7.46 -14.54 11.52
N LYS A 195 7.44 -14.06 12.77
CA LYS A 195 7.97 -14.75 13.96
C LYS A 195 6.86 -15.19 14.90
#